data_AF-A0A7W9Z2A4-F1
#
_entry.id   AF-A0A7W9Z2A4-F1
#
_cell.length_a   1.000
_cell.length_b   1.000
_cell.length_c   1.000
_cell.angle_alpha   90.00
_cell.angle_beta   90.00
_cell.angle_gamma   90.00
#
_symmetry.space_group_name_H-M   'P 1'
#
loop_
_entity.id
_entity.type
_entity.pdbx_description
1 polymer ?
#
loop_
_entity_poly.entity_id
_entity_poly.type
_entity_poly.pdbx_seq_one_letter_code
_entity_poly.pdbx_strand_id
1 'polypeptide(L)'
;MPAFNFSKCGNHASVDSAVMRHLRDIGASDALVRSIGHKGWFTDFEFADATYRGNVWQLPARKGRTLFLAGYIESEYDGYVVLDAIRGKLRLFDTAEDAARAGDELARVNAERECEYQSYWHAELAAESALADARDAFKDARDAWREQQGIGALGARLCKDLRQRLTDARDAFKEALGSLIEARAEMARYQRSMGY
;
A
#
# COMPACT_ATOMS: atom_id res chain seq x y z
N MET A 1 -16.46 -22.49 -12.20
CA MET A 1 -16.99 -21.57 -11.16
C MET A 1 -15.99 -20.44 -11.02
N PRO A 2 -16.41 -19.17 -11.03
CA PRO A 2 -15.49 -18.08 -10.71
C PRO A 2 -14.93 -18.29 -9.29
N ALA A 3 -13.61 -18.18 -9.16
CA ALA A 3 -12.94 -18.38 -7.88
C ALA A 3 -13.01 -17.08 -7.09
N PHE A 4 -13.80 -17.07 -6.02
CA PHE A 4 -13.69 -16.05 -4.98
C PHE A 4 -12.43 -16.32 -4.17
N ASN A 5 -11.54 -15.34 -4.11
CA ASN A 5 -10.31 -15.43 -3.33
C ASN A 5 -10.57 -14.77 -1.98
N PHE A 6 -10.89 -15.58 -0.98
CA PHE A 6 -11.08 -15.08 0.38
C PHE A 6 -9.74 -14.73 1.00
N SER A 7 -9.70 -13.57 1.66
CA SER A 7 -8.59 -13.18 2.53
C SER A 7 -8.35 -14.21 3.65
N LYS A 8 -7.12 -14.26 4.17
CA LYS A 8 -6.79 -15.20 5.26
C LYS A 8 -7.63 -14.97 6.53
N CYS A 9 -8.02 -13.73 6.80
CA CYS A 9 -8.93 -13.40 7.90
C CYS A 9 -10.42 -13.67 7.57
N GLY A 10 -10.74 -13.92 6.30
CA GLY A 10 -12.09 -14.24 5.84
C GLY A 10 -13.08 -13.07 5.88
N ASN A 11 -12.58 -11.83 6.02
CA ASN A 11 -13.39 -10.61 6.15
C ASN A 11 -13.62 -9.87 4.82
N HIS A 12 -12.95 -10.30 3.76
CA HIS A 12 -13.21 -9.82 2.40
C HIS A 12 -12.88 -10.92 1.40
N ALA A 13 -13.47 -10.82 0.21
CA ALA A 13 -13.18 -11.69 -0.93
C ALA A 13 -12.88 -10.84 -2.16
N SER A 14 -11.77 -11.12 -2.85
CA SER A 14 -11.52 -10.56 -4.16
C SER A 14 -12.08 -11.47 -5.25
N VAL A 15 -12.61 -10.86 -6.30
CA VAL A 15 -13.17 -11.55 -7.45
C VAL A 15 -12.91 -10.73 -8.70
N ASP A 16 -12.67 -11.39 -9.83
CA ASP A 16 -12.53 -10.74 -11.13
C ASP A 16 -13.79 -9.94 -11.47
N SER A 17 -13.62 -8.71 -11.97
CA SER A 17 -14.74 -7.81 -12.27
C SER A 17 -15.69 -8.38 -13.32
N ALA A 18 -15.21 -9.22 -14.24
CA ALA A 18 -16.03 -9.89 -15.26
C ALA A 18 -17.08 -10.80 -14.63
N VAL A 19 -16.79 -11.38 -13.46
CA VAL A 19 -17.77 -12.17 -12.70
C VAL A 19 -18.91 -11.28 -12.21
N MET A 20 -18.57 -10.09 -11.73
CA MET A 20 -19.53 -9.12 -11.21
C MET A 20 -20.39 -8.51 -12.31
N ARG A 21 -19.93 -8.48 -13.56
CA ARG A 21 -20.74 -8.08 -14.74
C ARG A 21 -21.95 -8.97 -14.99
N HIS A 22 -21.96 -10.19 -14.44
CA HIS A 22 -23.13 -11.07 -14.50
C HIS A 22 -24.19 -10.78 -13.42
N LEU A 23 -23.87 -9.93 -12.44
CA LEU A 23 -24.81 -9.43 -11.44
C LEU A 23 -25.34 -8.06 -11.88
N ARG A 24 -26.51 -7.69 -11.36
CA ARG A 24 -27.05 -6.37 -11.63
C ARG A 24 -26.31 -5.35 -10.77
N ASP A 25 -25.58 -4.45 -11.40
CA ASP A 25 -25.01 -3.28 -10.74
C ASP A 25 -26.13 -2.31 -10.34
N ILE A 26 -26.17 -1.96 -9.06
CA ILE A 26 -27.13 -1.02 -8.48
C ILE A 26 -26.53 0.39 -8.41
N GLY A 27 -25.21 0.48 -8.40
CA GLY A 27 -24.46 1.73 -8.42
C GLY A 27 -23.66 2.00 -7.15
N ALA A 28 -22.98 3.14 -7.18
CA ALA A 28 -22.04 3.55 -6.16
C ALA A 28 -22.71 3.97 -4.85
N SER A 29 -22.01 3.75 -3.75
CA SER A 29 -22.54 3.97 -2.40
C SER A 29 -22.95 5.43 -2.16
N ASP A 30 -22.16 6.37 -2.67
CA ASP A 30 -22.43 7.81 -2.60
C ASP A 30 -23.67 8.25 -3.42
N ALA A 31 -24.07 7.47 -4.42
CA ALA A 31 -25.29 7.72 -5.18
C ALA A 31 -26.53 7.12 -4.50
N LEU A 32 -26.36 6.03 -3.74
CA LEU A 32 -27.44 5.32 -3.06
C LEU A 32 -27.77 5.89 -1.68
N VAL A 33 -26.78 6.43 -0.97
CA VAL A 33 -26.94 6.91 0.40
C VAL A 33 -26.50 8.37 0.51
N ARG A 34 -27.48 9.28 0.62
CA ARG A 34 -27.25 10.74 0.64
C ARG A 34 -26.32 11.23 1.75
N SER A 35 -26.19 10.50 2.86
CA SER A 35 -25.29 10.88 3.96
C SER A 35 -23.82 10.61 3.64
N ILE A 36 -23.50 9.83 2.61
CA ILE A 36 -22.13 9.60 2.14
C ILE A 36 -21.76 10.80 1.25
N GLY A 37 -21.00 11.73 1.82
CA GLY A 37 -20.70 13.04 1.23
C GLY A 37 -19.43 13.09 0.35
N HIS A 38 -18.82 11.95 0.03
CA HIS A 38 -17.58 11.84 -0.76
C HIS A 38 -17.77 10.88 -1.94
N LYS A 39 -16.80 10.84 -2.86
CA LYS A 39 -16.85 10.01 -4.09
C LYS A 39 -15.99 8.75 -4.04
N GLY A 40 -15.42 8.47 -2.88
CA GLY A 40 -14.51 7.36 -2.62
C GLY A 40 -13.49 7.74 -1.55
N TRP A 41 -12.50 6.88 -1.39
CA TRP A 41 -11.39 7.04 -0.45
C TRP A 41 -10.08 6.92 -1.21
N PHE A 42 -9.18 7.87 -1.01
CA PHE A 42 -7.88 7.87 -1.67
C PHE A 42 -6.94 6.88 -0.98
N THR A 43 -6.16 6.14 -1.78
CA THR A 43 -5.17 5.15 -1.30
C THR A 43 -3.78 5.72 -1.10
N ASP A 44 -3.57 6.96 -1.50
CA ASP A 44 -2.38 7.73 -1.24
C ASP A 44 -2.78 9.18 -0.89
N PHE A 45 -1.96 9.84 -0.07
CA PHE A 45 -2.22 11.21 0.39
C PHE A 45 -1.56 12.28 -0.48
N GLU A 46 -0.60 11.91 -1.33
CA GLU A 46 0.25 12.86 -2.07
C GLU A 46 -0.30 13.18 -3.47
N PHE A 47 -0.79 12.18 -4.18
CA PHE A 47 -1.16 12.27 -5.60
C PHE A 47 -2.64 11.95 -5.85
N ALA A 48 -3.29 11.25 -4.91
CA ALA A 48 -4.68 10.79 -4.99
C ALA A 48 -4.96 9.99 -6.26
N ASP A 49 -3.99 9.18 -6.69
CA ASP A 49 -3.97 8.49 -7.99
C ASP A 49 -5.02 7.36 -8.02
N ALA A 50 -5.03 6.54 -6.96
CA ALA A 50 -6.03 5.48 -6.79
C ALA A 50 -7.11 5.85 -5.76
N THR A 51 -8.35 5.54 -6.12
CA THR A 51 -9.55 5.78 -5.32
C THR A 51 -10.34 4.49 -5.17
N TYR A 52 -10.62 4.10 -3.93
CA TYR A 52 -11.56 3.03 -3.62
C TYR A 52 -12.96 3.60 -3.46
N ARG A 53 -13.88 3.16 -4.31
CA ARG A 53 -15.27 3.61 -4.30
C ARG A 53 -16.21 2.45 -4.02
N GLY A 54 -16.98 2.55 -2.93
CA GLY A 54 -17.97 1.54 -2.56
C GLY A 54 -19.04 1.36 -3.64
N ASN A 55 -19.41 0.12 -3.96
CA ASN A 55 -20.39 -0.22 -4.98
C ASN A 55 -21.31 -1.37 -4.52
N VAL A 56 -22.53 -1.43 -5.07
CA VAL A 56 -23.56 -2.41 -4.67
C VAL A 56 -24.00 -3.25 -5.86
N TRP A 57 -24.05 -4.56 -5.66
CA TRP A 57 -24.59 -5.50 -6.66
C TRP A 57 -25.80 -6.24 -6.12
N GLN A 58 -26.79 -6.47 -6.98
CA GLN A 58 -27.99 -7.23 -6.66
C GLN A 58 -27.86 -8.67 -7.16
N LEU A 59 -28.13 -9.63 -6.26
CA LEU A 59 -28.24 -11.04 -6.61
C LEU A 59 -29.60 -11.34 -7.28
N PRO A 60 -29.67 -12.30 -8.22
CA PRO A 60 -30.94 -12.79 -8.74
C PRO A 60 -31.85 -13.23 -7.59
N ALA A 61 -33.09 -12.74 -7.59
CA ALA A 61 -34.02 -13.03 -6.51
C ALA A 61 -34.21 -14.54 -6.34
N ARG A 62 -34.08 -15.03 -5.10
CA ARG A 62 -34.34 -16.45 -4.76
C ARG A 62 -35.47 -16.48 -3.74
N LYS A 63 -36.50 -17.28 -4.02
CA LYS A 63 -37.70 -17.42 -3.16
C LYS A 63 -38.38 -16.07 -2.86
N GLY A 64 -38.45 -15.19 -3.86
CA GLY A 64 -39.11 -13.88 -3.74
C GLY A 64 -38.35 -12.83 -2.93
N ARG A 65 -37.12 -13.13 -2.45
CA ARG A 65 -36.27 -12.17 -1.75
C ARG A 65 -35.11 -11.74 -2.64
N THR A 66 -34.95 -10.42 -2.73
CA THR A 66 -33.78 -9.78 -3.33
C THR A 66 -32.71 -9.63 -2.25
N LEU A 67 -31.46 -9.92 -2.60
CA LEU A 67 -30.31 -9.76 -1.71
C LEU A 67 -29.25 -8.95 -2.42
N PHE A 68 -28.48 -8.20 -1.62
CA PHE A 68 -27.45 -7.32 -2.11
C PHE A 68 -26.07 -7.74 -1.59
N LEU A 69 -25.05 -7.47 -2.39
CA LEU A 69 -23.65 -7.58 -2.06
C LEU A 69 -23.05 -6.18 -1.95
N ALA A 70 -22.24 -5.99 -0.93
CA ALA A 70 -21.43 -4.80 -0.73
C ALA A 70 -19.99 -5.09 -1.19
N GLY A 71 -19.35 -4.08 -1.77
CA GLY A 71 -17.92 -4.13 -2.09
C GLY A 71 -17.40 -2.77 -2.50
N TYR A 72 -16.19 -2.73 -3.02
CA TYR A 72 -15.63 -1.54 -3.66
C TYR A 72 -14.92 -1.88 -4.96
N ILE A 73 -14.78 -0.86 -5.79
CA ILE A 73 -14.02 -0.86 -7.04
C ILE A 73 -12.89 0.15 -6.88
N GLU A 74 -11.75 -0.16 -7.48
CA GLU A 74 -10.59 0.73 -7.57
C GLU A 74 -10.62 1.50 -8.90
N SER A 75 -10.31 2.80 -8.87
CA SER A 75 -10.36 3.66 -10.07
C SER A 75 -9.34 3.29 -11.14
N GLU A 76 -8.17 2.79 -10.76
CA GLU A 76 -7.05 2.54 -11.67
C GLU A 76 -7.02 1.11 -12.23
N TYR A 77 -7.71 0.18 -11.57
CA TYR A 77 -7.71 -1.24 -11.93
C TYR A 77 -9.13 -1.74 -12.22
N ASP A 78 -9.39 -2.04 -13.50
CA ASP A 78 -10.65 -2.68 -13.94
C ASP A 78 -10.72 -4.18 -13.57
N GLY A 79 -9.63 -4.77 -13.07
CA GLY A 79 -9.45 -6.21 -13.02
C GLY A 79 -10.17 -6.94 -11.89
N TYR A 80 -10.52 -6.26 -10.78
CA TYR A 80 -11.08 -6.94 -9.62
C TYR A 80 -12.05 -6.08 -8.81
N VAL A 81 -12.87 -6.76 -8.03
CA VAL A 81 -13.80 -6.21 -7.05
C VAL A 81 -13.51 -6.87 -5.72
N VAL A 82 -13.51 -6.08 -4.65
CA VAL A 82 -13.40 -6.59 -3.29
C VAL A 82 -14.76 -6.53 -2.62
N LEU A 83 -15.24 -7.67 -2.14
CA LEU A 83 -16.56 -7.85 -1.55
C LEU A 83 -16.48 -8.01 -0.03
N ASP A 84 -17.49 -7.51 0.66
CA ASP A 84 -17.65 -7.71 2.10
C ASP A 84 -17.92 -9.20 2.39
N ALA A 85 -17.14 -9.76 3.30
CA ALA A 85 -17.24 -11.14 3.71
C ALA A 85 -17.09 -11.27 5.22
N ILE A 86 -17.57 -12.38 5.76
CA ILE A 86 -17.37 -12.71 7.16
C ILE A 86 -17.17 -14.22 7.28
N ARG A 87 -16.06 -14.61 7.94
CA ARG A 87 -15.71 -16.03 8.17
C ARG A 87 -15.71 -16.85 6.87
N GLY A 88 -15.16 -16.30 5.80
CA GLY A 88 -15.02 -16.98 4.51
C GLY A 88 -16.32 -17.13 3.72
N LYS A 89 -17.31 -16.28 3.99
CA LYS A 89 -18.59 -16.23 3.26
C LYS A 89 -18.93 -14.79 2.91
N LEU A 90 -19.45 -14.56 1.71
CA LEU A 90 -19.94 -13.25 1.31
C LEU A 90 -21.07 -12.81 2.26
N ARG A 91 -20.99 -11.56 2.71
CA ARG A 91 -22.05 -10.97 3.52
C ARG A 91 -23.18 -10.50 2.60
N LEU A 92 -24.41 -10.87 2.95
CA LEU A 92 -25.61 -10.52 2.19
C LEU A 92 -26.41 -9.49 2.97
N PHE A 93 -27.00 -8.55 2.25
CA PHE A 93 -27.81 -7.47 2.81
C PHE A 93 -29.24 -7.54 2.26
N ASP A 94 -30.21 -7.17 3.09
CA ASP A 94 -31.63 -7.14 2.71
C ASP A 94 -31.99 -5.83 1.96
N THR A 95 -31.21 -4.76 2.12
CA THR A 95 -31.44 -3.45 1.49
C THR A 95 -30.20 -2.98 0.72
N ALA A 96 -30.41 -2.17 -0.32
CA ALA A 96 -29.32 -1.58 -1.08
C ALA A 96 -28.58 -0.50 -0.25
N GLU A 97 -29.29 0.22 0.62
CA GLU A 97 -28.69 1.25 1.47
C GLU A 97 -27.75 0.65 2.52
N ASP A 98 -28.10 -0.49 3.13
CA ASP A 98 -27.20 -1.14 4.10
C ASP A 98 -25.98 -1.74 3.41
N ALA A 99 -26.15 -2.30 2.20
CA ALA A 99 -25.03 -2.73 1.37
C ALA A 99 -24.12 -1.57 0.97
N ALA A 100 -24.70 -0.41 0.61
CA ALA A 100 -23.94 0.78 0.26
C ALA A 100 -23.09 1.30 1.44
N ARG A 101 -23.67 1.38 2.65
CA ARG A 101 -22.90 1.77 3.84
C ARG A 101 -21.76 0.79 4.15
N ALA A 102 -22.02 -0.50 3.99
CA ALA A 102 -21.00 -1.51 4.20
C ALA A 102 -19.90 -1.47 3.13
N GLY A 103 -20.26 -1.23 1.87
CA GLY A 103 -19.31 -1.09 0.76
C GLY A 103 -18.43 0.14 0.92
N ASP A 104 -19.00 1.25 1.37
CA ASP A 104 -18.27 2.47 1.67
C ASP A 104 -17.29 2.31 2.84
N GLU A 105 -17.73 1.68 3.93
CA GLU A 105 -16.86 1.38 5.08
C GLU A 105 -15.73 0.40 4.68
N LEU A 106 -16.04 -0.60 3.85
CA LEU A 106 -15.02 -1.51 3.32
C LEU A 106 -14.01 -0.76 2.46
N ALA A 107 -14.45 0.17 1.61
CA ALA A 107 -13.57 1.02 0.82
C ALA A 107 -12.65 1.86 1.73
N ARG A 108 -13.21 2.49 2.77
CA ARG A 108 -12.45 3.30 3.75
C ARG A 108 -11.34 2.50 4.41
N VAL A 109 -11.70 1.36 5.01
CA VAL A 109 -10.74 0.53 5.76
C VAL A 109 -9.61 0.03 4.86
N ASN A 110 -9.89 -0.32 3.61
CA ASN A 110 -8.84 -0.76 2.70
C ASN A 110 -8.01 0.40 2.15
N ALA A 111 -8.60 1.58 1.93
CA ALA A 111 -7.86 2.76 1.52
C ALA A 111 -6.88 3.22 2.61
N GLU A 112 -7.32 3.25 3.87
CA GLU A 112 -6.44 3.56 5.02
C GLU A 112 -5.28 2.56 5.13
N ARG A 113 -5.55 1.27 4.91
CA ARG A 113 -4.52 0.24 4.90
C ARG A 113 -3.53 0.41 3.76
N GLU A 114 -4.02 0.72 2.57
CA GLU A 114 -3.16 0.97 1.41
C GLU A 114 -2.29 2.20 1.66
N CYS A 115 -2.84 3.29 2.22
CA CYS A 115 -2.05 4.44 2.65
C CYS A 115 -0.92 4.07 3.64
N GLU A 116 -1.23 3.25 4.65
CA GLU A 116 -0.21 2.76 5.59
C GLU A 116 0.85 1.91 4.87
N TYR A 117 0.44 1.00 3.99
CA TYR A 117 1.35 0.17 3.20
C TYR A 117 2.29 1.01 2.33
N GLN A 118 1.72 1.97 1.57
CA GLN A 118 2.47 2.89 0.71
C GLN A 118 3.46 3.71 1.53
N SER A 119 3.06 4.20 2.71
CA SER A 119 3.98 4.92 3.61
C SER A 119 5.19 4.08 4.03
N TYR A 120 4.99 2.80 4.39
CA TYR A 120 6.10 1.91 4.73
C TYR A 120 6.96 1.58 3.52
N TRP A 121 6.34 1.35 2.36
CA TRP A 121 7.04 1.06 1.11
C TRP A 121 7.92 2.25 0.67
N HIS A 122 7.39 3.47 0.70
CA HIS A 122 8.15 4.68 0.41
C HIS A 122 9.30 4.90 1.40
N ALA A 123 9.10 4.65 2.69
CA ALA A 123 10.15 4.75 3.70
C ALA A 123 11.29 3.74 3.45
N GLU A 124 10.95 2.50 3.09
CA GLU A 124 11.96 1.49 2.72
C GLU A 124 12.73 1.91 1.46
N LEU A 125 12.03 2.34 0.41
CA LEU A 125 12.64 2.79 -0.84
C LEU A 125 13.59 3.99 -0.63
N ALA A 126 13.16 4.97 0.19
CA ALA A 126 13.99 6.12 0.53
C ALA A 126 15.25 5.71 1.30
N ALA A 127 15.12 4.78 2.26
CA ALA A 127 16.27 4.26 3.01
C ALA A 127 17.23 3.45 2.13
N GLU A 128 16.71 2.65 1.18
CA GLU A 128 17.53 1.93 0.20
C GLU A 128 18.31 2.89 -0.72
N SER A 129 17.66 3.95 -1.21
CA SER A 129 18.30 4.98 -2.00
C SER A 129 19.41 5.68 -1.20
N ALA A 130 19.13 6.10 0.03
CA ALA A 130 20.12 6.74 0.90
C ALA A 130 21.32 5.82 1.19
N LEU A 131 21.09 4.52 1.36
CA LEU A 131 22.15 3.54 1.58
C LEU A 131 23.03 3.34 0.34
N ALA A 132 22.41 3.36 -0.86
CA ALA A 132 23.15 3.31 -2.12
C ALA A 132 24.05 4.54 -2.28
N ASP A 133 23.50 5.74 -2.08
CA ASP A 133 24.23 7.01 -2.16
C ASP A 133 25.39 7.05 -1.15
N ALA A 134 25.15 6.62 0.10
CA ALA A 134 26.19 6.57 1.12
C ALA A 134 27.30 5.56 0.78
N ARG A 135 26.95 4.43 0.16
CA ARG A 135 27.93 3.43 -0.29
C ARG A 135 28.82 3.98 -1.41
N ASP A 136 28.23 4.68 -2.37
CA ASP A 136 28.97 5.29 -3.48
C ASP A 136 29.87 6.42 -2.96
N ALA A 137 29.36 7.30 -2.09
CA ALA A 137 30.17 8.33 -1.45
C ALA A 137 31.35 7.75 -0.66
N PHE A 138 31.14 6.64 0.05
CA PHE A 138 32.22 5.95 0.78
C PHE A 138 33.27 5.36 -0.18
N LYS A 139 32.82 4.74 -1.28
CA LYS A 139 33.69 4.17 -2.31
C LYS A 139 34.55 5.27 -2.94
N ASP A 140 33.94 6.38 -3.33
CA ASP A 140 34.63 7.53 -3.93
C ASP A 140 35.66 8.14 -2.97
N ALA A 141 35.28 8.34 -1.70
CA ALA A 141 36.19 8.85 -0.68
C ALA A 141 37.38 7.91 -0.44
N ARG A 142 37.14 6.59 -0.45
CA ARG A 142 38.18 5.57 -0.28
C ARG A 142 39.12 5.51 -1.48
N ASP A 143 38.58 5.58 -2.69
CA ASP A 143 39.37 5.50 -3.91
C ASP A 143 40.23 6.76 -4.06
N ALA A 144 39.67 7.95 -3.79
CA ALA A 144 40.44 9.20 -3.69
C ALA A 144 41.54 9.15 -2.62
N TRP A 145 41.28 8.52 -1.46
CA TRP A 145 42.29 8.31 -0.43
C TRP A 145 43.43 7.40 -0.89
N ARG A 146 43.13 6.33 -1.63
CA ARG A 146 44.13 5.41 -2.20
C ARG A 146 45.00 6.08 -3.24
N GLU A 147 44.43 6.90 -4.11
CA GLU A 147 45.19 7.65 -5.13
C GLU A 147 46.18 8.64 -4.50
N GLN A 148 45.85 9.16 -3.31
CA GLN A 148 46.65 10.16 -2.60
C GLN A 148 47.69 9.55 -1.65
N GLN A 149 47.63 8.23 -1.41
CA GLN A 149 48.62 7.46 -0.64
C GLN A 149 49.94 7.33 -1.43
N GLY A 150 50.63 8.44 -1.65
CA GLY A 150 51.91 8.46 -2.38
C GLY A 150 52.54 9.84 -2.62
N ILE A 151 51.82 10.94 -2.37
CA ILE A 151 52.19 12.30 -2.85
C ILE A 151 52.98 13.12 -1.80
N GLY A 152 53.80 12.49 -0.95
CA GLY A 152 54.70 13.19 -0.02
C GLY A 152 53.99 14.18 0.94
N ALA A 153 54.62 15.33 1.27
CA ALA A 153 54.16 16.25 2.31
C ALA A 153 52.82 16.97 2.04
N LEU A 154 52.43 17.15 0.76
CA LEU A 154 51.09 17.60 0.36
C LEU A 154 50.00 16.59 0.76
N GLY A 155 50.39 15.30 0.84
CA GLY A 155 49.52 14.22 1.29
C GLY A 155 49.09 14.34 2.75
N ALA A 156 49.83 15.00 3.65
CA ALA A 156 49.48 15.01 5.08
C ALA A 156 48.20 15.79 5.40
N ARG A 157 48.01 16.96 4.78
CA ARG A 157 46.81 17.80 4.97
C ARG A 157 45.62 17.24 4.17
N LEU A 158 45.86 16.79 2.93
CA LEU A 158 44.88 16.07 2.12
C LEU A 158 44.40 14.78 2.81
N CYS A 159 45.29 14.07 3.50
CA CYS A 159 44.96 12.87 4.28
C CYS A 159 44.07 13.18 5.48
N LYS A 160 44.14 14.38 6.09
CA LYS A 160 43.23 14.77 7.18
C LYS A 160 41.82 14.98 6.65
N ASP A 161 41.68 15.73 5.57
CA ASP A 161 40.37 16.02 4.97
C ASP A 161 39.74 14.76 4.37
N LEU A 162 40.53 13.90 3.72
CA LEU A 162 40.05 12.60 3.21
C LEU A 162 39.67 11.63 4.33
N ARG A 163 40.39 11.63 5.47
CA ARG A 163 39.98 10.85 6.66
C ARG A 163 38.68 11.37 7.25
N GLN A 164 38.48 12.69 7.28
CA GLN A 164 37.21 13.27 7.72
C GLN A 164 36.08 12.85 6.79
N ARG A 165 36.24 13.02 5.46
CA ARG A 165 35.25 12.58 4.46
C ARG A 165 34.93 11.07 4.56
N LEU A 166 35.93 10.24 4.82
CA LEU A 166 35.74 8.80 5.06
C LEU A 166 34.96 8.53 6.35
N THR A 167 35.18 9.33 7.39
CA THR A 167 34.45 9.23 8.67
C THR A 167 33.00 9.63 8.46
N ASP A 168 32.77 10.78 7.82
CA ASP A 168 31.43 11.30 7.52
C ASP A 168 30.65 10.32 6.63
N ALA A 169 31.27 9.80 5.56
CA ALA A 169 30.64 8.82 4.68
C ALA A 169 30.34 7.49 5.40
N ARG A 170 31.21 7.03 6.30
CA ARG A 170 30.96 5.84 7.12
C ARG A 170 29.79 6.06 8.09
N ASP A 171 29.72 7.22 8.71
CA ASP A 171 28.69 7.52 9.69
C ASP A 171 27.33 7.71 8.98
N ALA A 172 27.29 8.37 7.82
CA ALA A 172 26.13 8.42 6.94
C ALA A 172 25.67 7.02 6.48
N PHE A 173 26.61 6.13 6.13
CA PHE A 173 26.29 4.74 5.78
C PHE A 173 25.65 3.98 6.95
N LYS A 174 26.15 4.17 8.18
CA LYS A 174 25.56 3.54 9.37
C LYS A 174 24.16 4.06 9.65
N GLU A 175 23.95 5.36 9.51
CA GLU A 175 22.64 6.00 9.67
C GLU A 175 21.64 5.44 8.65
N ALA A 176 21.99 5.46 7.36
CA ALA A 176 21.13 4.92 6.30
C ALA A 176 20.84 3.42 6.49
N LEU A 177 21.83 2.62 6.93
CA LEU A 177 21.61 1.21 7.26
C LEU A 177 20.66 1.04 8.44
N GLY A 178 20.77 1.89 9.47
CA GLY A 178 19.85 1.93 10.60
C GLY A 178 18.42 2.21 10.15
N SER A 179 18.23 3.27 9.35
CA SER A 179 16.91 3.62 8.79
C SER A 179 16.30 2.48 7.96
N LEU A 180 17.11 1.77 7.15
CA LEU A 180 16.63 0.64 6.37
C LEU A 180 16.19 -0.54 7.26
N ILE A 181 16.94 -0.83 8.33
CA ILE A 181 16.58 -1.87 9.29
C ILE A 181 15.26 -1.52 9.98
N GLU A 182 15.08 -0.26 10.39
CA GLU A 182 13.85 0.22 11.03
C GLU A 182 12.65 0.14 10.08
N ALA A 183 12.77 0.66 8.85
CA ALA A 183 11.73 0.62 7.84
C ALA A 183 11.28 -0.82 7.54
N ARG A 184 12.24 -1.75 7.35
CA ARG A 184 11.93 -3.18 7.15
C ARG A 184 11.27 -3.82 8.36
N ALA A 185 11.67 -3.43 9.57
CA ALA A 185 11.05 -3.93 10.80
C ALA A 185 9.61 -3.43 10.95
N GLU A 186 9.31 -2.20 10.53
CA GLU A 186 7.96 -1.65 10.47
C GLU A 186 7.09 -2.35 9.42
N MET A 187 7.60 -2.49 8.20
CA MET A 187 6.92 -3.23 7.13
C MET A 187 6.60 -4.68 7.54
N ALA A 188 7.55 -5.37 8.17
CA ALA A 188 7.33 -6.73 8.67
C ALA A 188 6.30 -6.78 9.82
N ARG A 189 6.22 -5.75 10.68
CA ARG A 189 5.18 -5.64 11.72
C ARG A 189 3.81 -5.45 11.08
N TYR A 190 3.70 -4.57 10.08
CA TYR A 190 2.48 -4.32 9.33
C TYR A 190 1.99 -5.57 8.59
N GLN A 191 2.87 -6.28 7.86
CA GLN A 191 2.52 -7.51 7.17
C GLN A 191 2.00 -8.60 8.12
N ARG A 192 2.60 -8.72 9.31
CA ARG A 192 2.13 -9.65 10.35
C ARG A 192 0.76 -9.27 10.90
N SER A 193 0.46 -7.98 11.15
CA SER A 193 -0.88 -7.57 11.60
C SER A 193 -1.95 -7.79 10.53
N MET A 194 -1.56 -7.78 9.26
CA MET A 194 -2.45 -8.03 8.12
C MET A 194 -2.63 -9.52 7.79
N GLY A 195 -1.85 -10.41 8.40
CA GLY A 195 -1.94 -11.85 8.20
C GLY A 195 -1.33 -12.34 6.88
N TYR A 196 -0.38 -11.62 6.29
CA TYR A 196 0.39 -12.08 5.13
C TYR A 196 1.37 -13.21 5.45
#